data_AF-A0A7X7GDN8-F1
#
_entry.id   AF-A0A7X7GDN8-F1
#
_cell.length_a   1.000
_cell.length_b   1.000
_cell.length_c   1.000
_cell.angle_alpha   90.00
_cell.angle_beta   90.00
_cell.angle_gamma   90.00
#
_symmetry.space_group_name_H-M   'P 1'
#
loop_
_entity.id
_entity.type
_entity.pdbx_description
1 polymer ?
#
loop_
_entity_poly.entity_id
_entity_poly.type
_entity_poly.pdbx_seq_one_letter_code
_entity_poly.pdbx_strand_id
1 'polypeptide(L)'
;MADFDRIWTIYQERLRLLAEDLATELDAGPLEREQILLLNRMFTALLDVYGSHAGGQGPALDVSTSVMYAAAQQSQPRVLNVPLRSLVEYNTLSTWQARLLNSLLSGRRTLLLTGQPRSGKSTLLNSLLHLLPADIQMLAIEEQPELPVLRNRAFTLILAAKPGSPAMGSVLQRAAAAMPTCLVAGKLTTADVPTFLNAIPATAYGLATLDTPDPEVGLADWLAVSREAPALLGKIMPVLVHMERDQAGRPRLTRILEIHPRADTVELVEMKQRS
;
A
#
# COMPACT_ATOMS: atom_id res chain seq x y z
N MET A 1 -26.98 1.34 -15.28
CA MET A 1 -26.97 -0.10 -14.92
C MET A 1 -27.65 -0.96 -16.00
N ALA A 2 -28.90 -0.69 -16.40
CA ALA A 2 -29.63 -1.54 -17.36
C ALA A 2 -28.99 -1.75 -18.74
N ASP A 3 -28.13 -0.85 -19.22
CA ASP A 3 -27.53 -0.93 -20.56
C ASP A 3 -26.32 -1.89 -20.62
N PHE A 4 -25.51 -1.94 -19.55
CA PHE A 4 -24.34 -2.82 -19.51
C PHE A 4 -24.73 -4.29 -19.33
N ASP A 5 -25.68 -4.60 -18.43
CA ASP A 5 -26.13 -5.99 -18.22
C ASP A 5 -26.75 -6.59 -19.48
N ARG A 6 -27.35 -5.77 -20.32
CA ARG A 6 -27.87 -6.18 -21.63
C ARG A 6 -26.74 -6.45 -22.63
N ILE A 7 -25.76 -5.54 -22.74
CA ILE A 7 -24.59 -5.71 -23.62
C ILE A 7 -23.79 -6.94 -23.18
N TRP A 8 -23.57 -7.08 -21.88
CA TRP A 8 -22.95 -8.20 -21.19
C TRP A 8 -23.52 -9.54 -21.65
N THR A 9 -24.83 -9.72 -21.46
CA THR A 9 -25.54 -10.96 -21.77
C THR A 9 -25.41 -11.31 -23.25
N ILE A 10 -25.57 -10.31 -24.13
CA ILE A 10 -25.45 -10.52 -25.58
C ILE A 10 -24.01 -10.90 -25.96
N TYR A 11 -23.01 -10.27 -25.35
CA TYR A 11 -21.60 -10.49 -25.68
C TYR A 11 -21.10 -11.85 -25.19
N GLN A 12 -21.51 -12.30 -24.00
CA GLN A 12 -21.25 -13.65 -23.51
C GLN A 12 -21.82 -14.71 -24.45
N GLU A 13 -23.07 -14.54 -24.89
CA GLU A 13 -23.71 -15.46 -25.82
C GLU A 13 -22.99 -15.50 -27.17
N ARG A 14 -22.54 -14.35 -27.67
CA ARG A 14 -21.75 -14.29 -28.92
C ARG A 14 -20.40 -14.99 -28.81
N LEU A 15 -19.70 -14.86 -27.68
CA LEU A 15 -18.44 -15.58 -27.47
C LEU A 15 -18.65 -17.10 -27.44
N ARG A 16 -19.75 -17.55 -26.82
CA ARG A 16 -20.11 -18.96 -26.80
C ARG A 16 -20.37 -19.51 -28.19
N LEU A 17 -21.22 -18.83 -28.97
CA LEU A 17 -21.50 -19.21 -30.36
C LEU A 17 -20.23 -19.22 -31.21
N LEU A 18 -19.35 -18.23 -31.04
CA LEU A 18 -18.07 -18.17 -31.76
C LEU A 18 -17.14 -19.33 -31.40
N ALA A 19 -17.16 -19.82 -30.16
CA ALA A 19 -16.40 -21.00 -29.76
C ALA A 19 -16.98 -22.29 -30.38
N GLU A 20 -18.30 -22.39 -30.49
CA GLU A 20 -19.00 -23.51 -31.12
C GLU A 20 -18.77 -23.52 -32.65
N ASP A 21 -18.84 -22.35 -33.30
CA ASP A 21 -18.55 -22.18 -34.73
C ASP A 21 -17.09 -22.51 -35.04
N LEU A 22 -16.14 -21.98 -34.26
CA LEU A 22 -14.71 -22.26 -34.45
C LEU A 22 -14.38 -23.75 -34.28
N ALA A 23 -15.01 -24.43 -33.31
CA ALA A 23 -14.85 -25.87 -33.14
C ALA A 23 -15.40 -26.66 -34.33
N THR A 24 -16.42 -26.14 -35.01
CA THR A 24 -17.03 -26.75 -36.19
C THR A 24 -16.21 -26.48 -37.45
N GLU A 25 -15.72 -25.27 -37.65
CA GLU A 25 -14.86 -24.89 -38.78
C GLU A 25 -13.54 -25.66 -38.80
N LEU A 26 -12.97 -25.92 -37.61
CA LEU A 26 -11.72 -26.67 -37.48
C LEU A 26 -11.89 -28.19 -37.50
N ASP A 27 -13.14 -28.70 -37.55
CA ASP A 27 -13.47 -30.11 -37.28
C ASP A 27 -12.75 -30.63 -36.01
N ALA A 28 -12.83 -29.82 -34.96
CA ALA A 28 -11.92 -29.91 -33.83
C ALA A 28 -12.06 -31.24 -33.08
N GLY A 29 -10.92 -31.89 -32.85
CA GLY A 29 -10.81 -33.07 -32.02
C GLY A 29 -11.08 -32.78 -30.53
N PRO A 30 -11.18 -33.82 -29.67
CA PRO A 30 -11.53 -33.64 -28.26
C PRO A 30 -10.57 -32.73 -27.47
N LEU A 31 -9.26 -32.78 -27.78
CA LEU A 31 -8.26 -31.93 -27.14
C LEU A 31 -8.36 -30.46 -27.59
N GLU A 32 -8.61 -30.23 -28.88
CA GLU A 32 -8.76 -28.88 -29.45
C GLU A 32 -10.05 -28.23 -28.96
N ARG A 33 -11.14 -29.00 -28.84
CA ARG A 33 -12.38 -28.54 -28.21
C ARG A 33 -12.16 -28.11 -26.76
N GLU A 34 -11.36 -28.85 -26.00
CA GLU A 34 -11.04 -28.47 -24.62
C GLU A 34 -10.29 -27.14 -24.56
N GLN A 35 -9.33 -26.91 -25.46
CA GLN A 35 -8.59 -25.65 -25.56
C GLN A 35 -9.50 -24.48 -25.97
N ILE A 36 -10.39 -24.68 -26.95
CA ILE A 36 -11.37 -23.68 -27.38
C ILE A 36 -12.30 -23.30 -26.22
N LEU A 37 -12.78 -24.28 -25.46
CA LEU A 37 -13.61 -24.04 -24.27
C LEU A 37 -12.85 -23.36 -23.13
N LEU A 38 -11.55 -23.62 -22.99
CA LEU A 38 -10.71 -22.93 -22.01
C LEU A 38 -10.54 -21.45 -22.37
N LEU A 39 -10.26 -21.15 -23.65
CA LEU A 39 -10.17 -19.79 -24.16
C LEU A 39 -11.49 -19.03 -23.97
N ASN A 40 -12.62 -19.65 -24.33
CA ASN A 40 -13.94 -19.08 -24.12
C ASN A 40 -14.20 -18.74 -22.64
N ARG A 41 -13.84 -19.65 -21.72
CA ARG A 41 -13.93 -19.40 -20.27
C ARG A 41 -13.05 -18.24 -19.81
N MET A 42 -11.83 -18.12 -20.33
CA MET A 42 -10.93 -17.01 -20.02
C MET A 42 -11.51 -15.66 -20.48
N PHE A 43 -12.04 -15.59 -21.71
CA PHE A 43 -12.67 -14.36 -22.21
C PHE A 43 -13.92 -13.98 -21.40
N THR A 44 -14.71 -14.98 -21.00
CA THR A 44 -15.89 -14.77 -20.15
C THR A 44 -15.50 -14.24 -18.77
N ALA A 45 -14.43 -14.76 -18.16
CA ALA A 45 -13.92 -14.28 -16.88
C ALA A 45 -13.36 -12.84 -16.97
N LEU A 46 -12.69 -12.48 -18.06
CA LEU A 46 -12.22 -11.09 -18.29
C LEU A 46 -13.38 -10.10 -18.37
N LEU A 47 -14.43 -10.54 -19.04
CA LEU A 47 -15.68 -9.84 -19.11
C LEU A 47 -16.24 -9.66 -17.68
N ASP A 48 -16.25 -10.70 -16.82
CA ASP A 48 -16.88 -10.63 -15.48
C ASP A 48 -16.18 -9.58 -14.62
N VAL A 49 -14.84 -9.55 -14.73
CA VAL A 49 -13.99 -8.55 -14.12
C VAL A 49 -14.35 -7.15 -14.62
N TYR A 50 -14.52 -6.95 -15.93
CA TYR A 50 -14.94 -5.65 -16.47
C TYR A 50 -16.31 -5.23 -15.96
N GLY A 51 -17.29 -6.13 -15.89
CA GLY A 51 -18.62 -5.83 -15.36
C GLY A 51 -18.59 -5.44 -13.89
N SER A 52 -17.82 -6.15 -13.07
CA SER A 52 -17.60 -5.80 -11.67
C SER A 52 -16.92 -4.43 -11.50
N HIS A 53 -16.04 -4.05 -12.44
CA HIS A 53 -15.36 -2.76 -12.44
C HIS A 53 -16.27 -1.61 -12.91
N ALA A 54 -17.03 -1.82 -13.99
CA ALA A 54 -17.96 -0.86 -14.55
C ALA A 54 -19.19 -0.62 -13.65
N GLY A 55 -19.64 -1.64 -12.90
CA GLY A 55 -20.68 -1.49 -11.88
C GLY A 55 -20.26 -0.60 -10.69
N GLY A 56 -18.95 -0.46 -10.44
CA GLY A 56 -18.39 0.37 -9.37
C GLY A 56 -18.12 1.83 -9.75
N GLN A 57 -18.18 2.20 -11.03
CA GLN A 57 -17.91 3.55 -11.54
C GLN A 57 -19.03 3.97 -12.50
N GLY A 58 -19.86 4.95 -12.10
CA GLY A 58 -20.83 5.59 -13.00
C GLY A 58 -20.17 6.24 -14.23
N PRO A 59 -20.96 6.54 -15.28
CA PRO A 59 -20.53 6.46 -16.67
C PRO A 59 -19.65 7.64 -17.12
N ALA A 60 -18.59 7.31 -17.85
CA ALA A 60 -18.23 7.88 -19.16
C ALA A 60 -16.72 7.68 -19.42
N LEU A 61 -16.34 6.55 -20.00
CA LEU A 61 -15.12 6.47 -20.80
C LEU A 61 -15.56 6.61 -22.26
N ASP A 62 -15.58 7.84 -22.75
CA ASP A 62 -15.80 8.10 -24.17
C ASP A 62 -14.52 7.70 -24.94
N VAL A 63 -14.71 6.86 -25.97
CA VAL A 63 -13.68 6.06 -26.66
C VAL A 63 -12.68 6.91 -27.45
N SER A 64 -12.84 8.24 -27.45
CA SER A 64 -11.93 9.19 -28.12
C SER A 64 -10.91 9.86 -27.21
N THR A 65 -10.94 9.62 -25.89
CA THR A 65 -10.03 10.32 -24.98
C THR A 65 -8.69 9.60 -24.91
N SER A 66 -7.69 10.13 -25.62
CA SER A 66 -6.30 9.69 -25.53
C SER A 66 -5.87 9.54 -24.07
N VAL A 67 -5.15 8.46 -23.75
CA VAL A 67 -4.64 8.10 -22.40
C VAL A 67 -3.98 9.29 -21.67
N MET A 68 -3.48 10.26 -22.43
CA MET A 68 -2.91 11.51 -21.91
C MET A 68 -3.90 12.43 -21.18
N TYR A 69 -5.17 12.52 -21.60
CA TYR A 69 -6.18 13.38 -20.96
C TYR A 69 -6.88 12.71 -19.78
N ALA A 70 -6.95 11.37 -19.75
CA ALA A 70 -7.45 10.63 -18.59
C ALA A 70 -6.58 10.83 -17.33
N ALA A 71 -5.29 11.16 -17.51
CA ALA A 71 -4.39 11.53 -16.42
C ALA A 71 -4.68 12.94 -15.85
N ALA A 72 -5.35 13.83 -16.59
CA ALA A 72 -5.61 15.20 -16.19
C ALA A 72 -6.90 15.36 -15.34
N GLN A 73 -7.82 14.40 -15.39
CA GLN A 73 -9.08 14.44 -14.61
C GLN A 73 -9.06 13.59 -13.32
N GLN A 74 -8.02 12.77 -13.10
CA GLN A 74 -7.86 12.05 -11.83
C GLN A 74 -7.24 12.97 -10.77
N SER A 75 -8.09 13.76 -10.13
CA SER A 75 -7.74 14.63 -9.00
C SER A 75 -7.46 13.86 -7.69
N GLN A 76 -7.02 12.60 -7.76
CA GLN A 76 -6.57 11.83 -6.61
C GLN A 76 -5.13 11.35 -6.84
N PRO A 77 -4.17 11.69 -5.95
CA PRO A 77 -2.81 11.22 -6.06
C PRO A 77 -2.78 9.71 -5.88
N ARG A 78 -2.66 8.96 -6.99
CA ARG A 78 -2.62 7.51 -6.96
C ARG A 78 -1.27 7.04 -6.42
N VAL A 79 -1.31 6.15 -5.42
CA VAL A 79 -0.11 5.44 -4.94
C VAL A 79 0.48 4.65 -6.11
N LEU A 80 1.73 4.93 -6.48
CA LEU A 80 2.39 4.22 -7.56
C LEU A 80 2.75 2.79 -7.12
N ASN A 81 2.44 1.81 -7.97
CA ASN A 81 2.79 0.42 -7.76
C ASN A 81 4.11 0.08 -8.46
N VAL A 82 5.23 0.55 -7.89
CA VAL A 82 6.57 0.40 -8.47
C VAL A 82 7.51 -0.35 -7.52
N PRO A 83 8.48 -1.12 -8.04
CA PRO A 83 9.50 -1.76 -7.22
C PRO A 83 10.48 -0.73 -6.64
N LEU A 84 11.13 -1.06 -5.52
CA LEU A 84 12.11 -0.18 -4.86
C LEU A 84 13.25 0.25 -5.81
N ARG A 85 13.67 -0.62 -6.75
CA ARG A 85 14.69 -0.30 -7.76
C ARG A 85 14.34 0.94 -8.60
N SER A 86 13.07 1.10 -8.96
CA SER A 86 12.63 2.24 -9.77
C SER A 86 12.71 3.53 -8.96
N LEU A 87 12.46 3.47 -7.65
CA LEU A 87 12.67 4.64 -6.78
C LEU A 87 14.15 5.05 -6.70
N VAL A 88 15.09 4.12 -6.86
CA VAL A 88 16.52 4.43 -6.98
C VAL A 88 16.84 5.03 -8.37
N GLU A 89 16.33 4.42 -9.44
CA GLU A 89 16.51 4.91 -10.82
C GLU A 89 16.00 6.35 -11.01
N TYR A 90 14.89 6.71 -10.36
CA TYR A 90 14.33 8.07 -10.39
C TYR A 90 14.90 9.02 -9.31
N ASN A 91 15.99 8.62 -8.64
CA ASN A 91 16.66 9.37 -7.58
C ASN A 91 15.78 9.72 -6.37
N THR A 92 14.66 9.02 -6.15
CA THR A 92 13.81 9.21 -4.97
C THR A 92 14.56 8.84 -3.70
N LEU A 93 15.42 7.82 -3.78
CA LEU A 93 16.36 7.45 -2.72
C LEU A 93 17.66 6.93 -3.34
N SER A 94 18.76 7.03 -2.60
CA SER A 94 20.07 6.50 -3.02
C SER A 94 20.12 4.97 -2.91
N THR A 95 21.07 4.36 -3.61
CA THR A 95 21.34 2.91 -3.49
C THR A 95 21.69 2.51 -2.06
N TRP A 96 22.41 3.36 -1.32
CA TRP A 96 22.72 3.11 0.09
C TRP A 96 21.45 3.11 0.95
N GLN A 97 20.57 4.11 0.79
CA GLN A 97 19.29 4.16 1.50
C GLN A 97 18.41 2.94 1.18
N ALA A 98 18.38 2.49 -0.08
CA ALA A 98 17.64 1.28 -0.48
C ALA A 98 18.15 0.04 0.26
N ARG A 99 19.47 -0.14 0.31
CA ARG A 99 20.11 -1.26 1.02
C ARG A 99 19.85 -1.19 2.52
N LEU A 100 19.91 0.01 3.11
CA LEU A 100 19.62 0.21 4.52
C LEU A 100 18.16 -0.15 4.85
N LEU A 101 17.20 0.37 4.09
CA LEU A 101 15.77 0.05 4.29
C LEU A 101 15.52 -1.45 4.14
N ASN A 102 16.14 -2.11 3.16
CA ASN A 102 16.03 -3.56 3.00
C ASN A 102 16.60 -4.33 4.22
N SER A 103 17.73 -3.87 4.77
CA SER A 103 18.32 -4.44 5.99
C SER A 103 17.41 -4.24 7.21
N LEU A 104 16.79 -3.07 7.36
CA LEU A 104 15.86 -2.78 8.45
C LEU A 104 14.60 -3.66 8.37
N LEU A 105 14.06 -3.87 7.16
CA LEU A 105 12.93 -4.79 6.95
C LEU A 105 13.30 -6.23 7.28
N SER A 106 14.48 -6.69 6.84
CA SER A 106 14.97 -8.04 7.14
C SER A 106 15.20 -8.23 8.65
N GLY A 107 15.63 -7.17 9.34
CA GLY A 107 15.75 -7.11 10.79
C GLY A 107 14.42 -6.90 11.53
N ARG A 108 13.27 -6.90 10.83
CA ARG A 108 11.94 -6.68 11.40
C ARG A 108 11.87 -5.41 12.25
N ARG A 109 12.53 -4.33 11.81
CA ARG A 109 12.45 -3.04 12.49
C ARG A 109 11.13 -2.35 12.12
N THR A 110 10.49 -1.72 13.10
CA THR A 110 9.32 -0.88 12.87
C THR A 110 9.73 0.40 12.13
N LEU A 111 9.07 0.71 11.02
CA LEU A 111 9.33 1.91 10.22
C LEU A 111 8.14 2.86 10.23
N LEU A 112 8.39 4.13 10.55
CA LEU A 112 7.40 5.20 10.44
C LEU A 112 7.84 6.14 9.32
N LEU A 113 7.12 6.08 8.19
CA LEU A 113 7.36 6.97 7.06
C LEU A 113 6.74 8.32 7.37
N THR A 114 7.57 9.35 7.46
CA THR A 114 7.18 10.70 7.85
C THR A 114 7.35 11.69 6.70
N GLY A 115 6.70 12.85 6.78
CA GLY A 115 6.79 13.87 5.73
C GLY A 115 5.45 14.55 5.46
N GLN A 116 5.47 15.62 4.67
CA GLN A 116 4.26 16.37 4.33
C GLN A 116 3.28 15.56 3.46
N PRO A 117 1.98 15.96 3.40
CA PRO A 117 1.03 15.35 2.48
C PRO A 117 1.57 15.30 1.05
N ARG A 118 1.31 14.19 0.35
CA ARG A 118 1.79 13.94 -1.02
C ARG A 118 3.32 13.88 -1.18
N SER A 119 4.13 13.75 -0.13
CA SER A 119 5.60 13.61 -0.28
C SER A 119 6.08 12.27 -0.86
N GLY A 120 5.18 11.30 -1.07
CA GLY A 120 5.51 9.99 -1.66
C GLY A 120 5.58 8.83 -0.65
N LYS A 121 5.25 9.08 0.63
CA LYS A 121 5.27 8.07 1.71
C LYS A 121 4.52 6.79 1.35
N SER A 122 3.27 6.88 0.91
CA SER A 122 2.47 5.70 0.58
C SER A 122 3.05 4.93 -0.61
N THR A 123 3.69 5.61 -1.56
CA THR A 123 4.42 4.95 -2.66
C THR A 123 5.66 4.22 -2.16
N LEU A 124 6.47 4.85 -1.30
CA LEU A 124 7.61 4.19 -0.69
C LEU A 124 7.17 3.00 0.17
N LEU A 125 6.13 3.16 1.00
CA LEU A 125 5.55 2.06 1.80
C LEU A 125 5.12 0.91 0.90
N ASN A 126 4.37 1.19 -0.17
CA ASN A 126 3.94 0.17 -1.13
C ASN A 126 5.15 -0.56 -1.77
N SER A 127 6.20 0.17 -2.14
CA SER A 127 7.45 -0.44 -2.66
C SER A 127 8.19 -1.28 -1.63
N LEU A 128 8.20 -0.89 -0.36
CA LEU A 128 8.82 -1.65 0.73
C LEU A 128 8.05 -2.93 1.04
N LEU A 129 6.72 -2.86 1.01
CA LEU A 129 5.85 -4.02 1.18
C LEU A 129 6.06 -5.08 0.10
N HIS A 130 6.50 -4.71 -1.12
CA HIS A 130 6.88 -5.70 -2.16
C HIS A 130 8.12 -6.52 -1.80
N LEU A 131 8.99 -6.02 -0.91
CA LEU A 131 10.20 -6.73 -0.50
C LEU A 131 9.96 -7.78 0.59
N LEU A 132 8.80 -7.72 1.25
CA LEU A 132 8.46 -8.67 2.29
C LEU A 132 8.18 -10.06 1.70
N PRO A 133 8.57 -11.16 2.38
CA PRO A 133 8.16 -12.50 1.99
C PRO A 133 6.64 -12.63 1.78
N ALA A 134 6.23 -13.46 0.83
CA ALA A 134 4.83 -13.59 0.42
C ALA A 134 3.94 -14.29 1.48
N ASP A 135 4.56 -15.04 2.37
CA ASP A 135 3.98 -15.84 3.46
C ASP A 135 3.84 -15.08 4.78
N ILE A 136 4.32 -13.83 4.87
CA ILE A 136 4.15 -13.01 6.06
C ILE A 136 2.66 -12.70 6.26
N GLN A 137 2.14 -13.06 7.43
CA GLN A 137 0.81 -12.67 7.88
C GLN A 137 0.80 -11.16 8.18
N MET A 138 0.12 -10.41 7.33
CA MET A 138 -0.05 -8.97 7.45
C MET A 138 -1.46 -8.63 7.90
N LEU A 139 -1.54 -7.58 8.72
CA LEU A 139 -2.78 -6.90 8.97
C LEU A 139 -2.59 -5.43 8.70
N ALA A 140 -3.40 -4.90 7.79
CA ALA A 140 -3.34 -3.52 7.37
C ALA A 140 -4.58 -2.76 7.81
N ILE A 141 -4.39 -1.49 8.15
CA ILE A 141 -5.45 -0.56 8.52
C ILE A 141 -5.40 0.60 7.53
N GLU A 142 -6.48 0.77 6.76
CA GLU A 142 -6.61 1.84 5.78
C GLU A 142 -8.03 2.42 5.81
N GLU A 143 -8.21 3.74 5.69
CA GLU A 143 -9.56 4.32 5.57
C GLU A 143 -10.21 3.92 4.24
N GLN A 144 -9.40 4.01 3.18
CA GLN A 144 -9.71 3.55 1.85
C GLN A 144 -8.53 2.70 1.39
N PRO A 145 -8.76 1.63 0.60
CA PRO A 145 -7.69 0.73 0.19
C PRO A 145 -6.75 1.41 -0.80
N GLU A 146 -5.74 2.14 -0.31
CA GLU A 146 -4.84 2.98 -1.09
C GLU A 146 -3.61 2.21 -1.58
N LEU A 147 -3.15 1.21 -0.83
CA LEU A 147 -1.93 0.44 -1.11
C LEU A 147 -2.23 -0.78 -2.00
N PRO A 148 -1.84 -0.76 -3.30
CA PRO A 148 -2.21 -1.84 -4.23
C PRO A 148 -1.60 -3.21 -3.86
N VAL A 149 -0.40 -3.23 -3.28
CA VAL A 149 0.30 -4.48 -2.92
C VAL A 149 -0.47 -5.33 -1.91
N LEU A 150 -1.24 -4.70 -1.01
CA LEU A 150 -1.96 -5.40 0.04
C LEU A 150 -3.08 -6.27 -0.51
N ARG A 151 -3.73 -5.85 -1.60
CA ARG A 151 -4.83 -6.57 -2.24
C ARG A 151 -4.36 -7.83 -2.99
N ASN A 152 -3.09 -7.86 -3.38
CA ASN A 152 -2.52 -8.94 -4.20
C ASN A 152 -1.85 -10.03 -3.35
N ARG A 153 -1.89 -9.91 -2.02
CA ARG A 153 -1.23 -10.83 -1.09
C ARG A 153 -2.26 -11.73 -0.41
N ALA A 154 -1.98 -13.04 -0.38
CA ALA A 154 -2.89 -14.04 0.16
C ALA A 154 -3.06 -13.96 1.69
N PHE A 155 -1.99 -13.63 2.43
CA PHE A 155 -1.98 -13.59 3.90
C PHE A 155 -2.12 -12.17 4.44
N THR A 156 -3.01 -11.38 3.86
CA THR A 156 -3.26 -9.99 4.27
C THR A 156 -4.73 -9.80 4.65
N LEU A 157 -4.97 -9.33 5.87
CA LEU A 157 -6.29 -8.82 6.29
C LEU A 157 -6.27 -7.30 6.27
N ILE A 158 -7.27 -6.67 5.64
CA ILE A 158 -7.41 -5.21 5.61
C ILE A 158 -8.62 -4.81 6.47
N LEU A 159 -8.39 -3.98 7.47
CA LEU A 159 -9.43 -3.38 8.30
C LEU A 159 -9.61 -1.91 7.93
N ALA A 160 -10.86 -1.45 7.93
CA ALA A 160 -11.18 -0.06 7.63
C ALA A 160 -11.19 0.80 8.91
N ALA A 161 -10.42 1.87 8.95
CA ALA A 161 -10.49 2.87 10.01
C ALA A 161 -10.06 4.25 9.51
N LYS A 162 -10.81 5.28 9.92
CA LYS A 162 -10.44 6.66 9.67
C LYS A 162 -9.34 7.12 10.65
N PRO A 163 -8.24 7.72 10.18
CA PRO A 163 -7.19 8.26 11.06
C PRO A 163 -7.77 9.27 12.06
N GLY A 164 -7.34 9.21 13.32
CA GLY A 164 -7.80 10.06 14.41
C GLY A 164 -9.26 9.82 14.84
N SER A 165 -9.93 8.80 14.32
CA SER A 165 -11.30 8.46 14.73
C SER A 165 -11.31 7.70 16.06
N PRO A 166 -12.38 7.81 16.87
CA PRO A 166 -12.53 7.01 18.09
C PRO A 166 -12.50 5.50 17.85
N ALA A 167 -12.86 5.06 16.65
CA ALA A 167 -12.85 3.65 16.26
C ALA A 167 -11.43 3.08 16.10
N MET A 168 -10.43 3.92 15.79
CA MET A 168 -9.06 3.50 15.48
C MET A 168 -8.47 2.59 16.57
N GLY A 169 -8.64 2.96 17.85
CA GLY A 169 -8.12 2.15 18.96
C GLY A 169 -8.72 0.75 19.01
N SER A 170 -10.03 0.62 18.81
CA SER A 170 -10.69 -0.69 18.79
C SER A 170 -10.30 -1.54 17.58
N VAL A 171 -10.07 -0.89 16.42
CA VAL A 171 -9.60 -1.57 15.20
C VAL A 171 -8.17 -2.06 15.40
N LEU A 172 -7.28 -1.24 15.97
CA LEU A 172 -5.91 -1.63 16.32
C LEU A 172 -5.86 -2.77 17.34
N GLN A 173 -6.76 -2.77 18.33
CA GLN A 173 -6.84 -3.85 19.30
C GLN A 173 -7.28 -5.17 18.64
N ARG A 174 -8.28 -5.12 17.75
CA ARG A 174 -8.69 -6.29 16.95
C ARG A 174 -7.56 -6.75 16.03
N ALA A 175 -6.82 -5.80 15.48
CA ALA A 175 -5.66 -6.10 14.64
C ALA A 175 -4.59 -6.86 15.42
N ALA A 176 -4.24 -6.37 16.61
CA ALA A 176 -3.28 -7.00 17.50
C ALA A 176 -3.72 -8.41 17.93
N ALA A 177 -5.01 -8.61 18.19
CA ALA A 177 -5.57 -9.91 18.58
C ALA A 177 -5.43 -10.99 17.51
N ALA A 178 -5.32 -10.62 16.23
CA ALA A 178 -5.03 -11.54 15.14
C ALA A 178 -3.55 -12.00 15.11
N MET A 179 -2.70 -11.47 16.00
CA MET A 179 -1.28 -11.77 16.12
C MET A 179 -0.54 -11.72 14.77
N PRO A 180 -0.66 -10.63 14.00
CA PRO A 180 0.02 -10.51 12.72
C PRO A 180 1.54 -10.48 12.90
N THR A 181 2.27 -10.94 11.88
CA THR A 181 3.73 -10.79 11.84
C THR A 181 4.15 -9.36 11.48
N CYS A 182 3.32 -8.66 10.70
CA CYS A 182 3.53 -7.27 10.32
C CYS A 182 2.21 -6.48 10.41
N LEU A 183 2.20 -5.41 11.20
CA LEU A 183 1.07 -4.49 11.31
C LEU A 183 1.32 -3.27 10.42
N VAL A 184 0.40 -2.98 9.51
CA VAL A 184 0.52 -1.87 8.56
C VAL A 184 -0.57 -0.84 8.82
N ALA A 185 -0.23 0.44 8.83
CA ALA A 185 -1.21 1.53 8.84
C ALA A 185 -0.96 2.46 7.65
N GLY A 186 -1.91 2.52 6.72
CA GLY A 186 -1.78 3.32 5.50
C GLY A 186 -1.59 4.80 5.80
N LYS A 187 -2.28 5.32 6.82
CA LYS A 187 -2.11 6.67 7.35
C LYS A 187 -2.49 6.70 8.83
N LEU A 188 -1.65 7.35 9.63
CA LEU A 188 -1.93 7.66 11.03
C LEU A 188 -2.04 9.18 11.22
N THR A 189 -2.67 9.59 12.32
CA THR A 189 -2.49 10.91 12.91
C THR A 189 -1.53 10.82 14.09
N THR A 190 -1.00 11.96 14.56
CA THR A 190 -0.17 12.06 15.75
C THR A 190 -0.81 11.37 16.97
N ALA A 191 -2.14 11.47 17.11
CA ALA A 191 -2.88 10.85 18.20
C ALA A 191 -3.00 9.31 18.10
N ASP A 192 -2.87 8.76 16.90
CA ASP A 192 -2.96 7.31 16.69
C ASP A 192 -1.63 6.60 16.99
N VAL A 193 -0.50 7.33 16.96
CA VAL A 193 0.85 6.75 17.08
C VAL A 193 1.04 5.92 18.36
N PRO A 194 0.70 6.42 19.57
CA PRO A 194 0.87 5.63 20.80
C PRO A 194 0.05 4.33 20.76
N THR A 195 -1.20 4.42 20.29
CA THR A 195 -2.10 3.28 20.16
C THR A 195 -1.58 2.27 19.14
N PHE A 196 -1.05 2.74 18.01
CA PHE A 196 -0.45 1.89 16.99
C PHE A 196 0.78 1.16 17.53
N LEU A 197 1.72 1.88 18.16
CA LEU A 197 2.93 1.28 18.73
C LEU A 197 2.62 0.26 19.82
N ASN A 198 1.61 0.52 20.65
CA ASN A 198 1.18 -0.43 21.68
C ASN A 198 0.47 -1.66 21.10
N ALA A 199 -0.16 -1.52 19.94
CA ALA A 199 -0.84 -2.61 19.24
C ALA A 199 0.11 -3.56 18.50
N ILE A 200 1.39 -3.22 18.34
CA ILE A 200 2.39 -4.10 17.71
C ILE A 200 2.72 -5.26 18.67
N PRO A 201 2.44 -6.53 18.31
CA PRO A 201 2.86 -7.68 19.11
C PRO A 201 4.38 -7.71 19.28
N ALA A 202 4.88 -8.24 20.40
CA ALA A 202 6.33 -8.28 20.68
C ALA A 202 7.16 -9.08 19.65
N THR A 203 6.53 -10.03 18.96
CA THR A 203 7.16 -10.85 17.90
C THR A 203 7.02 -10.24 16.50
N ALA A 204 6.36 -9.11 16.39
CA ALA A 204 5.97 -8.45 15.15
C ALA A 204 6.64 -7.07 15.01
N TYR A 205 6.43 -6.46 13.85
CA TYR A 205 6.91 -5.10 13.55
C TYR A 205 5.83 -4.29 12.84
N GLY A 206 5.98 -2.97 12.88
CA GLY A 206 5.01 -2.04 12.31
C GLY A 206 5.54 -1.28 11.10
N LEU A 207 4.67 -1.01 10.12
CA LEU A 207 4.94 -0.07 9.03
C LEU A 207 3.80 0.93 8.94
N ALA A 208 4.08 2.22 9.04
CA ALA A 208 3.02 3.23 8.96
C ALA A 208 3.46 4.48 8.21
N THR A 209 2.49 5.23 7.67
CA THR A 209 2.74 6.60 7.21
C THR A 209 2.15 7.63 8.17
N LEU A 210 2.86 8.74 8.35
CA LEU A 210 2.43 9.87 9.14
C LEU A 210 2.69 11.18 8.38
N ASP A 211 1.72 12.09 8.42
CA ASP A 211 1.92 13.46 7.99
C ASP A 211 2.61 14.26 9.11
N THR A 212 3.83 14.72 8.84
CA THR A 212 4.55 15.65 9.73
C THR A 212 5.48 16.54 8.90
N PRO A 213 5.58 17.84 9.20
CA PRO A 213 6.45 18.74 8.46
C PRO A 213 7.92 18.38 8.59
N ASP A 214 8.33 17.88 9.76
CA ASP A 214 9.71 17.60 10.12
C ASP A 214 9.73 16.55 11.25
N PRO A 215 10.70 15.60 11.26
CA PRO A 215 10.66 14.49 12.20
C PRO A 215 10.86 14.93 13.67
N GLU A 216 11.60 16.00 13.94
CA GLU A 216 11.77 16.55 15.29
C GLU A 216 10.45 17.13 15.81
N VAL A 217 9.71 17.85 14.96
CA VAL A 217 8.36 18.35 15.28
C VAL A 217 7.40 17.19 15.53
N GLY A 218 7.41 16.19 14.64
CA GLY A 218 6.59 14.99 14.82
C GLY A 218 6.88 14.26 16.14
N LEU A 219 8.15 14.12 16.51
CA LEU A 219 8.54 13.51 17.79
C LEU A 219 8.03 14.34 18.97
N ALA A 220 8.22 15.66 18.94
CA ALA A 220 7.73 16.55 20.00
C ALA A 220 6.21 16.44 20.18
N ASP A 221 5.45 16.40 19.08
CA ASP A 221 4.00 16.23 19.11
C ASP A 221 3.59 14.87 19.70
N TRP A 222 4.29 13.77 19.36
CA TRP A 222 4.00 12.46 19.93
C TRP A 222 4.23 12.43 21.44
N LEU A 223 5.33 13.03 21.90
CA LEU A 223 5.66 13.14 23.32
C LEU A 223 4.63 14.01 24.07
N ALA A 224 4.06 15.02 23.41
CA ALA A 224 3.03 15.87 23.99
C ALA A 224 1.66 15.15 24.10
N VAL A 225 1.33 14.27 23.14
CA VAL A 225 0.01 13.61 23.09
C VAL A 225 -0.09 12.40 24.01
N SER A 226 1.02 11.74 24.38
CA SER A 226 0.97 10.62 25.32
C SER A 226 2.17 10.57 26.27
N ARG A 227 1.88 10.46 27.57
CA ARG A 227 2.89 10.23 28.62
C ARG A 227 3.60 8.88 28.48
N GLU A 228 2.99 7.92 27.78
CA GLU A 228 3.56 6.60 27.53
C GLU A 228 4.48 6.57 26.30
N ALA A 229 4.47 7.64 25.48
CA ALA A 229 5.24 7.70 24.25
C ALA A 229 6.75 7.44 24.46
N PRO A 230 7.44 8.03 25.46
CA PRO A 230 8.86 7.72 25.70
C PRO A 230 9.12 6.23 25.93
N ALA A 231 8.28 5.58 26.73
CA ALA A 231 8.41 4.16 27.05
C ALA A 231 8.15 3.27 25.83
N LEU A 232 7.12 3.60 25.03
CA LEU A 232 6.81 2.89 23.79
C LEU A 232 7.92 3.05 22.75
N LEU A 233 8.47 4.27 22.59
CA LEU A 233 9.57 4.55 21.69
C LEU A 233 10.86 3.83 22.12
N GLY A 234 11.15 3.76 23.42
CA GLY A 234 12.28 2.99 23.94
C GLY A 234 12.11 1.48 23.79
N LYS A 235 10.88 0.97 23.87
CA LYS A 235 10.57 -0.46 23.68
C LYS A 235 10.63 -0.88 22.21
N ILE A 236 10.03 -0.09 21.31
CA ILE A 236 9.88 -0.46 19.89
C ILE A 236 11.07 0.01 19.05
N MET A 237 11.74 1.11 19.45
CA MET A 237 12.82 1.77 18.72
C MET A 237 12.54 1.91 17.21
N PRO A 238 11.42 2.56 16.83
CA PRO A 238 11.06 2.68 15.43
C PRO A 238 12.05 3.59 14.70
N VAL A 239 12.26 3.31 13.41
CA VAL A 239 13.08 4.14 12.52
C VAL A 239 12.18 5.09 11.76
N LEU A 240 12.50 6.39 11.79
CA LEU A 240 11.79 7.40 11.02
C LEU A 240 12.40 7.49 9.63
N VAL A 241 11.56 7.41 8.61
CA VAL A 241 11.93 7.46 7.20
C VAL A 241 11.28 8.70 6.61
N HIS A 242 12.01 9.81 6.58
CA HIS A 242 11.47 11.13 6.28
C HIS A 242 11.54 11.47 4.79
N MET A 243 10.38 11.80 4.21
CA MET A 243 10.24 12.15 2.81
C MET A 243 9.77 13.58 2.61
N GLU A 244 10.42 14.28 1.70
CA GLU A 244 10.09 15.62 1.27
C GLU A 244 9.93 15.68 -0.25
N ARG A 245 9.51 16.83 -0.78
CA ARG A 245 9.61 17.13 -2.21
C ARG A 245 10.76 18.09 -2.43
N ASP A 246 11.59 17.80 -3.44
CA ASP A 246 12.62 18.75 -3.87
C ASP A 246 12.00 20.00 -4.51
N GLN A 247 12.84 20.97 -4.88
CA GLN A 247 12.39 22.22 -5.53
C GLN A 247 11.67 21.97 -6.86
N ALA A 248 11.94 20.84 -7.52
CA ALA A 248 11.24 20.41 -8.73
C ALA A 248 9.96 19.62 -8.44
N GLY A 249 9.54 19.55 -7.16
CA GLY A 249 8.37 18.83 -6.71
C GLY A 249 8.53 17.32 -6.70
N ARG A 250 9.73 16.76 -6.88
CA ARG A 250 9.93 15.30 -6.95
C ARG A 250 10.10 14.73 -5.54
N PRO A 251 9.52 13.56 -5.23
CA PRO A 251 9.67 12.94 -3.92
C PRO A 251 11.14 12.56 -3.67
N ARG A 252 11.63 12.85 -2.47
CA ARG A 252 12.98 12.50 -2.01
C ARG A 252 12.93 11.96 -0.59
N LEU A 253 13.64 10.86 -0.36
CA LEU A 253 13.96 10.38 0.97
C LEU A 253 15.14 11.21 1.48
N THR A 254 14.87 12.15 2.39
CA THR A 254 15.87 13.11 2.86
C THR A 254 16.63 12.57 4.06
N ARG A 255 15.92 11.97 5.03
CA ARG A 255 16.53 11.53 6.30
C ARG A 255 16.03 10.15 6.73
N ILE A 256 16.93 9.36 7.32
CA ILE A 256 16.59 8.11 8.02
C ILE A 256 17.12 8.26 9.45
N LEU A 257 16.23 8.23 10.45
CA LEU A 257 16.55 8.60 11.82
C LEU A 257 16.20 7.45 12.76
N GLU A 258 17.14 7.08 13.63
CA GLU A 258 16.90 6.17 14.73
C GLU A 258 16.57 6.93 16.00
N ILE A 259 15.59 6.42 16.72
CA ILE A 259 15.17 6.97 18.01
C ILE A 259 16.05 6.38 19.10
N HIS A 260 16.76 7.25 19.82
CA HIS A 260 17.61 6.90 20.95
C HIS A 260 16.99 7.45 22.24
N PRO A 261 16.44 6.59 23.11
CA PRO A 261 16.02 7.02 24.43
C PRO A 261 17.25 7.37 25.29
N ARG A 262 17.25 8.55 25.87
CA ARG A 262 18.12 8.99 26.98
C ARG A 262 17.29 9.14 28.24
N ALA A 263 17.94 9.18 29.40
CA ALA A 263 17.30 9.08 30.72
C ALA A 263 16.00 9.89 30.87
N ASP A 264 15.97 11.12 30.36
CA ASP A 264 14.79 12.01 30.42
C ASP A 264 14.38 12.59 29.05
N THR A 265 15.05 12.19 27.96
CA THR A 265 14.82 12.77 26.62
C THR A 265 14.87 11.70 25.53
N VAL A 266 14.28 12.00 24.38
CA VAL A 266 14.37 11.14 23.19
C VAL A 266 15.11 11.91 22.11
N GLU A 267 16.21 11.36 21.61
CA GLU A 267 17.03 11.98 20.57
C GLU A 267 16.85 11.25 19.23
N LEU A 268 16.83 12.02 18.15
CA LEU A 268 16.86 11.51 16.78
C LEU A 268 18.30 11.50 16.29
N VAL A 269 18.80 10.32 15.94
CA VAL A 269 20.15 10.16 15.38
C VAL A 269 20.03 9.77 13.92
N GLU A 270 20.61 10.59 13.04
CA GLU A 270 20.60 10.32 11.61
C GLU A 270 21.53 9.17 11.25
N MET A 271 20.99 8.17 10.56
CA MET A 271 21.77 7.11 9.97
C MET A 271 22.49 7.68 8.75
N LYS A 272 23.82 7.66 8.75
CA LYS A 272 24.63 8.13 7.63
C LYS A 272 25.39 6.98 7.00
N GLN A 273 25.65 7.10 5.70
CA GLN A 273 26.59 6.21 5.03
C GLN A 273 27.96 6.39 5.68
N ARG A 274 28.48 5.33 6.30
CA ARG A 274 29.88 5.33 6.74
C ARG A 274 30.74 5.37 5.48
N SER A 275 31.43 6.50 5.31
CA SER A 275 32.47 6.73 4.31
C SER A 275 33.67 5.84 4.54
#